data_AF-A0A2N9ICR9-F1
#
_entry.id   AF-A0A2N9ICR9-F1
#
_cell.length_a   1.000
_cell.length_b   1.000
_cell.length_c   1.000
_cell.angle_alpha   90.00
_cell.angle_beta   90.00
_cell.angle_gamma   90.00
#
_symmetry.space_group_name_H-M   'P 1'
#
loop_
_entity.id
_entity.type
_entity.pdbx_description
1 polymer ?
#
loop_
_entity_poly.entity_id
_entity_poly.type
_entity_poly.pdbx_seq_one_letter_code
_entity_poly.pdbx_strand_id
1 'polypeptide(L)'
;MGSSSSFRAFGAILHRFSNVFSSKCLKSFGVQSVPAKSLAERLSPFLYLSVSAFFDFLGAQDAKKAKLYAVIGKEVVSAVKKGGPNPISNTALAAVLEKAKELDVPKEILDRNMKRASEKGQEAYIEKIYEVYGYGGVSMVVEVSTDKINRSVALVREVVKDYGGKMADPGSVMFKFRRARVVNVKVTDVDKDQLLAIALDSGAEDVIEPPMYEDDTEEDRSER
;
A
#
# COMPACT_ATOMS: atom_id res chain seq x y z
N MET A 1 3.02 14.93 47.16
CA MET A 1 3.91 15.64 46.20
C MET A 1 4.78 14.55 45.58
N GLY A 2 4.61 14.04 44.37
CA GLY A 2 3.95 14.56 43.17
C GLY A 2 5.00 15.09 42.19
N SER A 3 5.68 14.21 41.43
CA SER A 3 6.32 14.58 40.14
C SER A 3 6.46 13.36 39.23
N SER A 4 5.63 13.37 38.18
CA SER A 4 5.67 12.58 36.94
C SER A 4 6.89 12.90 36.08
N SER A 5 7.40 11.95 35.28
CA SER A 5 7.36 11.88 33.79
C SER A 5 8.72 11.27 33.34
N SER A 6 8.93 10.53 32.24
CA SER A 6 8.23 10.27 30.98
C SER A 6 8.84 8.98 30.38
N PHE A 7 8.03 8.00 29.97
CA PHE A 7 8.49 6.88 29.13
C PHE A 7 8.00 7.17 27.69
N ARG A 8 8.94 7.40 26.76
CA ARG A 8 8.68 7.35 25.31
C ARG A 8 8.94 5.93 24.83
N ALA A 9 7.88 5.22 24.44
CA ALA A 9 8.01 3.99 23.68
C ALA A 9 8.32 4.36 22.22
N PHE A 10 9.55 4.11 21.80
CA PHE A 10 9.89 3.99 20.37
C PHE A 10 9.56 2.55 19.95
N GLY A 11 8.85 2.44 18.83
CA GLY A 11 8.44 1.16 18.24
C GLY A 11 9.64 0.26 17.95
N ALA A 12 9.52 -1.00 18.37
CA ALA A 12 10.53 -2.02 18.18
C ALA A 12 10.74 -2.31 16.68
N ILE A 13 12.01 -2.20 16.28
CA ILE A 13 12.57 -2.73 15.03
C ILE A 13 12.65 -4.25 15.16
N LEU A 14 11.98 -4.98 14.27
CA LEU A 14 12.13 -6.41 14.13
C LEU A 14 13.40 -6.68 13.30
N HIS A 15 14.44 -7.23 13.93
CA HIS A 15 15.66 -7.65 13.25
C HIS A 15 15.36 -8.75 12.21
N ARG A 16 15.77 -8.48 10.96
CA ARG A 16 15.76 -9.39 9.80
C ARG A 16 16.80 -10.50 10.04
N PHE A 17 16.35 -11.74 10.22
CA PHE A 17 17.23 -12.91 10.12
C PHE A 17 17.56 -13.13 8.65
N SER A 18 18.85 -13.21 8.35
CA SER A 18 19.41 -13.50 7.03
C SER A 18 18.92 -14.86 6.53
N ASN A 19 18.62 -14.95 5.23
CA ASN A 19 18.48 -16.23 4.57
C ASN A 19 19.16 -16.18 3.20
N VAL A 20 20.45 -16.54 3.23
CA VAL A 20 21.10 -17.23 2.12
C VAL A 20 20.44 -18.60 2.03
N PHE A 21 19.42 -18.74 1.18
CA PHE A 21 19.03 -20.06 0.68
C PHE A 21 18.92 -19.99 -0.83
N SER A 22 20.02 -20.41 -1.46
CA SER A 22 20.19 -20.54 -2.90
C SER A 22 19.01 -21.29 -3.53
N SER A 23 18.56 -20.77 -4.67
CA SER A 23 17.48 -21.22 -5.55
C SER A 23 17.63 -22.63 -6.14
N LYS A 24 18.49 -23.49 -5.58
CA LYS A 24 18.73 -24.86 -6.04
C LYS A 24 17.92 -25.95 -5.33
N CYS A 25 17.16 -25.66 -4.27
CA CYS A 25 16.46 -26.70 -3.51
C CYS A 25 15.01 -27.00 -3.99
N LEU A 26 14.43 -26.17 -4.87
CA LEU A 26 13.00 -26.23 -5.21
C LEU A 26 12.65 -27.04 -6.49
N LYS A 27 13.62 -27.72 -7.13
CA LYS A 27 13.37 -28.49 -8.36
C LYS A 27 13.34 -30.02 -8.21
N SER A 28 13.55 -30.59 -7.02
CA SER A 28 13.64 -32.05 -6.85
C SER A 28 12.40 -32.74 -6.25
N PHE A 29 11.37 -32.01 -5.82
CA PHE A 29 10.16 -32.62 -5.28
C PHE A 29 8.96 -32.33 -6.18
N GLY A 30 8.75 -33.19 -7.18
CA GLY A 30 7.55 -33.21 -8.01
C GLY A 30 6.30 -33.55 -7.18
N VAL A 31 5.79 -32.59 -6.42
CA VAL A 31 4.61 -32.75 -5.55
C VAL A 31 3.47 -31.94 -6.15
N GLN A 32 2.52 -32.66 -6.77
CA GLN A 32 1.19 -32.14 -7.07
C GLN A 32 0.47 -31.81 -5.75
N SER A 33 -0.34 -30.76 -5.80
CA SER A 33 -1.12 -30.19 -4.69
C SER A 33 -1.70 -31.24 -3.72
N VAL A 34 -1.17 -31.29 -2.50
CA VAL A 34 -1.75 -32.07 -1.40
C VAL A 34 -2.45 -31.12 -0.43
N PRO A 35 -3.70 -31.39 0.00
CA PRO A 35 -4.43 -30.52 0.92
C PRO A 35 -3.68 -30.37 2.26
N ALA A 36 -3.65 -29.12 2.73
CA ALA A 36 -2.83 -28.60 3.85
C ALA A 36 -2.93 -29.36 5.19
N LYS A 37 -3.93 -30.22 5.38
CA LYS A 37 -4.12 -30.98 6.63
C LYS A 37 -3.27 -32.25 6.76
N SER A 38 -2.76 -32.82 5.67
CA SER A 38 -2.12 -34.16 5.73
C SER A 38 -0.60 -34.16 5.97
N LEU A 39 0.05 -32.99 5.98
CA LEU A 39 1.51 -32.86 6.15
C LEU A 39 1.95 -32.60 7.60
N ALA A 40 1.01 -32.27 8.50
CA ALA A 40 1.32 -31.85 9.87
C ALA A 40 1.83 -32.99 10.78
N GLU A 41 1.57 -34.26 10.45
CA GLU A 41 1.88 -35.40 11.33
C GLU A 41 3.28 -36.02 11.12
N ARG A 42 4.05 -35.59 10.10
CA ARG A 42 5.33 -36.23 9.73
C ARG A 42 6.56 -35.34 9.76
N LEU A 43 6.41 -34.10 10.21
CA LEU A 43 7.52 -33.14 10.21
C LEU A 43 8.01 -32.92 11.65
N SER A 44 9.33 -33.03 11.83
CA SER A 44 9.96 -32.66 13.10
C SER A 44 9.58 -31.21 13.45
N PRO A 45 9.44 -30.85 14.74
CA PRO A 45 8.97 -29.53 15.16
C PRO A 45 9.83 -28.37 14.61
N PHE A 46 11.09 -28.65 14.25
CA PHE A 46 11.99 -27.70 13.58
C PHE A 46 11.58 -27.38 12.13
N LEU A 47 11.10 -28.37 11.36
CA LEU A 47 10.66 -28.14 9.98
C LEU A 47 9.27 -27.48 9.95
N TYR A 48 8.43 -27.75 10.95
CA TYR A 48 7.09 -27.16 11.07
C TYR A 48 7.15 -25.64 11.29
N LEU A 49 8.07 -25.16 12.13
CA LEU A 49 8.24 -23.72 12.40
C LEU A 49 8.73 -22.96 11.17
N SER A 50 9.64 -23.56 10.38
CA SER A 50 10.14 -22.96 9.14
C SER A 50 9.07 -22.91 8.05
N VAL A 51 8.26 -23.96 7.92
CA VAL A 51 7.18 -24.01 6.92
C VAL A 51 6.03 -23.07 7.29
N SER A 52 5.65 -22.98 8.58
CA SER A 52 4.61 -22.03 9.03
C SER A 52 5.02 -20.58 8.76
N ALA A 53 6.23 -20.19 9.15
CA ALA A 53 6.73 -18.83 8.91
C ALA A 53 6.79 -18.47 7.40
N PHE A 54 7.10 -19.46 6.55
CA PHE A 54 7.05 -19.29 5.10
C PHE A 54 5.62 -19.11 4.58
N PHE A 55 4.66 -19.90 5.04
CA PHE A 55 3.24 -19.73 4.70
C PHE A 55 2.68 -18.40 5.20
N ASP A 56 3.06 -17.96 6.40
CA ASP A 56 2.65 -16.66 6.95
C ASP A 56 3.24 -15.50 6.11
N PHE A 57 4.50 -15.62 5.68
CA PHE A 57 5.14 -14.65 4.79
C PHE A 57 4.49 -14.61 3.40
N LEU A 58 4.25 -15.78 2.80
CA LEU A 58 3.52 -15.87 1.53
C LEU A 58 2.12 -15.26 1.65
N GLY A 59 1.40 -15.59 2.73
CA GLY A 59 0.09 -15.02 3.01
C GLY A 59 0.12 -13.49 3.15
N ALA A 60 1.16 -12.94 3.78
CA ALA A 60 1.35 -11.48 3.87
C ALA A 60 1.65 -10.84 2.50
N GLN A 61 2.43 -11.50 1.64
CA GLN A 61 2.71 -11.03 0.27
C GLN A 61 1.47 -11.10 -0.62
N ASP A 62 0.72 -12.19 -0.54
CA ASP A 62 -0.53 -12.38 -1.27
C ASP A 62 -1.58 -11.35 -0.83
N ALA A 63 -1.65 -11.03 0.46
CA ALA A 63 -2.51 -9.97 0.97
C ALA A 63 -2.13 -8.57 0.42
N LYS A 64 -0.83 -8.28 0.27
CA LYS A 64 -0.37 -7.04 -0.36
C LYS A 64 -0.77 -6.97 -1.84
N LYS A 65 -0.55 -8.04 -2.59
CA LYS A 65 -0.96 -8.13 -4.01
C LYS A 65 -2.47 -8.02 -4.18
N ALA A 66 -3.25 -8.72 -3.34
CA ALA A 66 -4.70 -8.66 -3.36
C ALA A 66 -5.23 -7.23 -3.12
N LYS A 67 -4.62 -6.49 -2.19
CA LYS A 67 -4.93 -5.06 -1.98
C LYS A 67 -4.63 -4.22 -3.21
N LEU A 68 -3.46 -4.40 -3.82
CA LEU A 68 -3.07 -3.70 -5.05
C LEU A 68 -4.05 -3.97 -6.19
N TYR A 69 -4.40 -5.23 -6.41
CA TYR A 69 -5.36 -5.63 -7.44
C TYR A 69 -6.75 -5.04 -7.19
N ALA A 70 -7.15 -4.92 -5.92
CA ALA A 70 -8.41 -4.27 -5.56
C ALA A 70 -8.38 -2.76 -5.86
N VAL A 71 -7.26 -2.08 -5.63
CA VAL A 71 -7.09 -0.64 -5.95
C VAL A 71 -7.17 -0.42 -7.46
N ILE A 72 -6.37 -1.14 -8.25
CA ILE A 72 -6.39 -1.06 -9.72
C ILE A 72 -7.78 -1.40 -10.27
N GLY A 73 -8.44 -2.41 -9.72
CA GLY A 73 -9.80 -2.77 -10.10
C GLY A 73 -10.82 -1.64 -9.90
N LYS A 74 -10.69 -0.84 -8.83
CA LYS A 74 -11.55 0.33 -8.60
C LYS A 74 -11.23 1.48 -9.56
N GLU A 75 -9.96 1.71 -9.86
CA GLU A 75 -9.54 2.72 -10.84
C GLU A 75 -10.09 2.41 -12.24
N VAL A 76 -10.01 1.14 -12.67
CA VAL A 76 -10.62 0.68 -13.93
C VAL A 76 -12.12 0.98 -13.95
N VAL A 77 -12.85 0.62 -12.90
CA VAL A 77 -14.30 0.89 -12.83
C VAL A 77 -14.59 2.40 -12.91
N SER A 78 -13.81 3.22 -12.20
CA SER A 78 -13.96 4.67 -12.20
C SER A 78 -13.69 5.27 -13.59
N ALA A 79 -12.62 4.83 -14.26
CA ALA A 79 -12.25 5.28 -15.60
C ALA A 79 -13.31 4.90 -16.64
N VAL A 80 -13.82 3.66 -16.59
CA VAL A 80 -14.88 3.17 -17.49
C VAL A 80 -16.18 3.95 -17.28
N LYS A 81 -16.56 4.26 -16.04
CA LYS A 81 -17.77 5.06 -15.78
C LYS A 81 -17.66 6.50 -16.27
N LYS A 82 -16.46 7.07 -16.27
CA LYS A 82 -16.22 8.45 -16.73
C LYS A 82 -16.15 8.59 -18.26
N GLY A 83 -15.50 7.64 -18.94
CA GLY A 83 -15.17 7.77 -20.37
C GLY A 83 -15.54 6.58 -21.25
N GLY A 84 -16.30 5.62 -20.71
CA GLY A 84 -16.69 4.40 -21.41
C GLY A 84 -15.61 3.30 -21.40
N PRO A 85 -15.97 2.09 -21.86
CA PRO A 85 -15.13 0.89 -21.74
C PRO A 85 -14.05 0.76 -22.83
N ASN A 86 -13.98 1.67 -23.80
CA ASN A 86 -13.03 1.58 -24.90
C ASN A 86 -11.73 2.34 -24.56
N PRO A 87 -10.58 1.67 -24.45
CA PRO A 87 -9.31 2.31 -24.10
C PRO A 87 -8.75 3.21 -25.20
N ILE A 88 -9.18 3.06 -26.46
CA ILE A 88 -8.74 3.93 -27.57
C ILE A 88 -9.37 5.32 -27.43
N SER A 89 -10.65 5.40 -27.04
CA SER A 89 -11.35 6.66 -26.84
C SER A 89 -11.16 7.25 -25.44
N ASN A 90 -10.74 6.45 -24.46
CA ASN A 90 -10.61 6.83 -23.06
C ASN A 90 -9.15 6.77 -22.60
N THR A 91 -8.46 7.91 -22.67
CA THR A 91 -7.04 8.03 -22.26
C THR A 91 -6.81 7.70 -20.80
N ALA A 92 -7.78 8.00 -19.91
CA ALA A 92 -7.68 7.65 -18.50
C ALA A 92 -7.71 6.12 -18.29
N LEU A 93 -8.54 5.40 -19.04
CA LEU A 93 -8.57 3.94 -19.00
C LEU A 93 -7.26 3.35 -19.56
N ALA A 94 -6.73 3.91 -20.65
CA ALA A 94 -5.45 3.47 -21.22
C ALA A 94 -4.30 3.58 -20.21
N ALA A 95 -4.18 4.71 -19.52
CA ALA A 95 -3.16 4.92 -18.49
C ALA A 95 -3.29 3.93 -17.31
N VAL A 96 -4.51 3.62 -16.88
CA VAL A 96 -4.74 2.62 -15.81
C VAL A 96 -4.37 1.22 -16.28
N LEU A 97 -4.66 0.86 -17.53
CA LEU A 97 -4.29 -0.44 -18.10
C LEU A 97 -2.78 -0.60 -18.28
N GLU A 98 -2.06 0.49 -18.56
CA GLU A 98 -0.60 0.50 -18.60
C GLU A 98 -0.01 0.26 -17.21
N LYS A 99 -0.44 1.02 -16.21
CA LYS A 99 -0.07 0.80 -14.80
C LYS A 99 -0.38 -0.63 -14.33
N ALA A 100 -1.52 -1.18 -14.74
CA ALA A 100 -1.89 -2.55 -14.40
C ALA A 100 -0.92 -3.59 -14.98
N LYS A 101 -0.33 -3.33 -16.15
CA LYS A 101 0.70 -4.20 -16.75
C LYS A 101 2.02 -4.09 -15.99
N GLU A 102 2.43 -2.88 -15.62
CA GLU A 102 3.65 -2.64 -14.83
C GLU A 102 3.62 -3.35 -13.46
N LEU A 103 2.42 -3.49 -12.89
CA LEU A 103 2.21 -4.10 -11.56
C LEU A 103 1.81 -5.59 -11.63
N ASP A 104 1.97 -6.25 -12.78
CA ASP A 104 1.63 -7.65 -13.00
C ASP A 104 0.20 -8.03 -12.55
N VAL A 105 -0.78 -7.16 -12.85
CA VAL A 105 -2.19 -7.43 -12.55
C VAL A 105 -2.75 -8.42 -13.57
N PRO A 106 -3.33 -9.56 -13.15
CA PRO A 106 -3.95 -10.52 -14.06
C PRO A 106 -5.07 -9.89 -14.91
N LYS A 107 -5.08 -10.18 -16.22
CA LYS A 107 -6.07 -9.66 -17.18
C LYS A 107 -7.52 -9.99 -16.78
N GLU A 108 -7.74 -11.17 -16.21
CA GLU A 108 -9.06 -11.60 -15.72
C GLU A 108 -9.66 -10.62 -14.69
N ILE A 109 -8.82 -10.01 -13.85
CA ILE A 109 -9.25 -9.01 -12.87
C ILE A 109 -9.68 -7.73 -13.59
N LEU A 110 -8.93 -7.30 -14.62
CA LEU A 110 -9.25 -6.12 -15.41
C LEU A 110 -10.54 -6.31 -16.19
N ASP A 111 -10.68 -7.42 -16.91
CA ASP A 111 -11.86 -7.74 -17.71
C ASP A 111 -13.13 -7.85 -16.86
N ARG A 112 -13.04 -8.51 -15.70
CA ARG A 112 -14.13 -8.59 -14.73
C ARG A 112 -14.57 -7.20 -14.28
N ASN A 113 -13.63 -6.31 -13.97
CA ASN A 113 -13.94 -4.96 -13.52
C ASN A 113 -14.49 -4.07 -14.64
N MET A 114 -13.99 -4.19 -15.88
CA MET A 114 -14.52 -3.47 -17.04
C MET A 114 -15.96 -3.88 -17.36
N LYS A 115 -16.25 -5.18 -17.36
CA LYS A 115 -17.61 -5.72 -17.57
C LYS A 115 -18.55 -5.19 -16.49
N ARG A 116 -18.16 -5.34 -15.23
CA ARG A 116 -18.92 -4.86 -14.07
C ARG A 116 -19.20 -3.35 -14.12
N ALA A 117 -18.27 -2.56 -14.64
CA ALA A 117 -18.44 -1.11 -14.79
C ALA A 117 -19.40 -0.73 -15.94
N SER A 118 -19.54 -1.60 -16.94
CA SER A 118 -20.41 -1.39 -18.11
C SER A 118 -21.86 -1.81 -17.86
N GLU A 119 -22.12 -2.63 -16.83
CA GLU A 119 -23.46 -3.04 -16.43
C GLU A 119 -24.23 -1.89 -15.77
N LYS A 120 -25.51 -1.71 -16.17
CA LYS A 120 -26.39 -0.68 -15.62
C LYS A 120 -26.82 -1.10 -14.19
N GLY A 121 -26.61 -0.21 -13.22
CA GLY A 121 -27.10 -0.39 -11.84
C GLY A 121 -26.03 -0.24 -10.76
N GLN A 122 -24.76 -0.12 -11.12
CA GLN A 122 -23.71 0.08 -10.14
C GLN A 122 -23.51 1.58 -9.85
N GLU A 123 -23.61 1.98 -8.59
CA GLU A 123 -23.34 3.36 -8.16
C GLU A 123 -21.89 3.75 -8.43
N ALA A 124 -21.66 4.99 -8.85
CA ALA A 124 -20.30 5.51 -9.03
C ALA A 124 -19.55 5.49 -7.69
N TYR A 125 -18.25 5.22 -7.73
CA TYR A 125 -17.42 5.40 -6.54
C TYR A 125 -17.38 6.90 -6.20
N ILE A 126 -17.63 7.21 -4.94
CA ILE A 126 -17.59 8.54 -4.36
C ILE A 126 -16.32 8.62 -3.53
N GLU A 127 -15.55 9.69 -3.75
CA GLU A 127 -14.42 10.04 -2.91
C GLU A 127 -14.93 10.79 -1.67
N LYS A 128 -14.52 10.32 -0.48
CA LYS A 128 -14.82 10.94 0.80
C LYS A 128 -13.55 11.04 1.62
N ILE A 129 -13.44 12.15 2.34
CA ILE A 129 -12.35 12.41 3.26
C ILE A 129 -12.93 12.34 4.67
N TYR A 130 -12.28 11.56 5.53
CA TYR A 130 -12.56 11.52 6.96
C TYR A 130 -11.37 12.08 7.72
N GLU A 131 -11.65 12.90 8.72
CA GLU A 131 -10.65 13.47 9.58
C GLU A 131 -10.63 12.70 10.90
N VAL A 132 -9.43 12.39 11.38
CA VAL A 132 -9.23 11.46 12.51
C VAL A 132 -8.10 11.97 13.39
N TYR A 133 -8.28 11.82 14.71
CA TYR A 133 -7.19 11.88 15.67
C TYR A 133 -6.79 10.47 16.08
N GLY A 134 -5.54 10.09 15.83
CA GLY A 134 -4.95 8.86 16.33
C GLY A 134 -4.58 8.93 17.81
N TYR A 135 -3.97 7.85 18.31
CA TYR A 135 -3.42 7.81 19.66
C TYR A 135 -2.44 8.97 19.90
N GLY A 136 -2.51 9.59 21.08
CA GLY A 136 -1.69 10.77 21.40
C GLY A 136 -2.06 12.06 20.66
N GLY A 137 -3.20 12.10 19.96
CA GLY A 137 -3.67 13.31 19.28
C GLY A 137 -3.05 13.53 17.90
N VAL A 138 -2.42 12.52 17.31
CA VAL A 138 -1.85 12.57 15.96
C VAL A 138 -2.95 12.86 14.95
N SER A 139 -2.78 13.90 14.15
CA SER A 139 -3.72 14.30 13.12
C SER A 139 -3.59 13.42 11.88
N MET A 140 -4.70 12.83 11.43
CA MET A 140 -4.75 11.94 10.27
C MET A 140 -5.90 12.32 9.34
N VAL A 141 -5.67 12.17 8.04
CA VAL A 141 -6.66 12.35 6.98
C VAL A 141 -6.80 11.01 6.26
N VAL A 142 -8.02 10.51 6.19
CA VAL A 142 -8.34 9.21 5.58
C VAL A 142 -9.18 9.45 4.33
N GLU A 143 -8.55 9.28 3.17
CA GLU A 143 -9.24 9.33 1.88
C GLU A 143 -9.83 7.96 1.53
N VAL A 144 -11.11 7.95 1.18
CA VAL A 144 -11.86 6.73 0.90
C VAL A 144 -12.61 6.85 -0.41
N SER A 145 -12.37 5.89 -1.31
CA SER A 145 -13.19 5.68 -2.50
C SER A 145 -14.18 4.54 -2.25
N THR A 146 -15.48 4.87 -2.20
CA THR A 146 -16.55 3.95 -1.80
C THR A 146 -17.79 4.13 -2.66
N ASP A 147 -18.53 3.05 -2.89
CA ASP A 147 -19.88 3.07 -3.45
C ASP A 147 -20.95 3.37 -2.38
N LYS A 148 -20.66 3.11 -1.10
CA LYS A 148 -21.61 3.28 0.01
C LYS A 148 -20.99 4.03 1.18
N ILE A 149 -21.39 5.29 1.35
CA ILE A 149 -20.87 6.22 2.37
C ILE A 149 -21.15 5.72 3.80
N ASN A 150 -22.34 5.18 4.06
CA ASN A 150 -22.71 4.72 5.41
C ASN A 150 -21.89 3.50 5.83
N ARG A 151 -21.50 2.64 4.89
CA ARG A 151 -20.62 1.49 5.16
C ARG A 151 -19.20 1.95 5.44
N SER A 152 -18.67 2.88 4.66
CA SER A 152 -17.30 3.38 4.86
C SER A 152 -17.14 4.12 6.19
N VAL A 153 -18.07 4.99 6.56
CA VAL A 153 -17.96 5.73 7.83
C VAL A 153 -18.04 4.80 9.04
N ALA A 154 -18.87 3.74 8.97
CA ALA A 154 -18.96 2.75 10.04
C ALA A 154 -17.64 1.99 10.22
N LEU A 155 -17.06 1.48 9.12
CA LEU A 155 -15.79 0.77 9.13
C LEU A 155 -14.62 1.64 9.59
N VAL A 156 -14.53 2.88 9.10
CA VAL A 156 -13.48 3.82 9.51
C VAL A 156 -13.62 4.12 11.00
N ARG A 157 -14.83 4.37 11.49
CA ARG A 157 -15.08 4.64 12.92
C ARG A 157 -14.72 3.45 13.80
N GLU A 158 -15.06 2.23 13.39
CA GLU A 158 -14.72 0.99 14.09
C GLU A 158 -13.21 0.83 14.22
N VAL A 159 -12.48 0.89 13.10
CA VAL A 159 -11.00 0.80 13.09
C VAL A 159 -10.39 1.89 13.96
N VAL A 160 -10.80 3.13 13.81
CA VAL A 160 -10.27 4.26 14.59
C VAL A 160 -10.48 4.04 16.09
N LYS A 161 -11.64 3.53 16.48
CA LYS A 161 -11.97 3.25 17.88
C LYS A 161 -11.12 2.10 18.44
N ASP A 162 -10.92 1.03 17.68
CA ASP A 162 -10.15 -0.14 18.11
C ASP A 162 -8.68 0.21 18.40
N TYR A 163 -8.13 1.19 17.67
CA TYR A 163 -6.76 1.69 17.89
C TYR A 163 -6.69 2.94 18.80
N GLY A 164 -7.75 3.23 19.57
CA GLY A 164 -7.76 4.31 20.57
C GLY A 164 -7.78 5.73 19.99
N GLY A 165 -8.12 5.87 18.72
CA GLY A 165 -8.34 7.15 18.05
C GLY A 165 -9.78 7.66 18.17
N LYS A 166 -10.05 8.80 17.53
CA LYS A 166 -11.37 9.45 17.48
C LYS A 166 -11.62 10.05 16.10
N MET A 167 -12.86 9.96 15.62
CA MET A 167 -13.31 10.72 14.46
C MET A 167 -13.30 12.21 14.81
N ALA A 168 -12.84 13.04 13.87
CA ALA A 168 -12.85 14.48 13.99
C ALA A 168 -13.97 15.08 13.12
N ASP A 169 -14.44 16.28 13.51
CA ASP A 169 -15.38 17.02 12.69
C ASP A 169 -14.68 17.59 11.44
N PRO A 170 -15.41 17.77 10.31
CA PRO A 170 -14.84 18.35 9.10
C PRO A 170 -14.14 19.69 9.37
N GLY A 171 -12.89 19.81 8.93
CA GLY A 171 -12.04 20.99 9.11
C GLY A 171 -11.16 20.98 10.36
N SER A 172 -11.28 20.01 11.26
CA SER A 172 -10.50 19.95 12.51
C SER A 172 -9.04 19.56 12.33
N VAL A 173 -8.73 18.90 11.22
CA VAL A 173 -7.42 18.33 10.89
C VAL A 173 -6.94 18.85 9.55
N MET A 174 -7.84 19.00 8.56
CA MET A 174 -7.46 19.34 7.19
C MET A 174 -6.66 20.64 7.08
N PHE A 175 -6.87 21.63 7.95
CA PHE A 175 -6.11 22.89 7.90
C PHE A 175 -4.60 22.70 8.14
N LYS A 176 -4.18 21.56 8.70
CA LYS A 176 -2.76 21.21 8.91
C LYS A 176 -2.12 20.56 7.69
N PHE A 177 -2.91 20.17 6.70
CA PHE A 177 -2.46 19.43 5.52
C PHE A 177 -2.61 20.29 4.27
N ARG A 178 -1.64 20.15 3.36
CA ARG A 178 -1.71 20.71 2.01
C ARG A 178 -1.58 19.60 0.99
N ARG A 179 -2.45 19.60 -0.02
CA ARG A 179 -2.30 18.68 -1.16
C ARG A 179 -1.14 19.14 -2.02
N ALA A 180 -0.08 18.33 -2.06
CA ALA A 180 1.10 18.54 -2.89
C ALA A 180 1.27 17.36 -3.87
N ARG A 181 1.98 17.60 -4.97
CA ARG A 181 2.49 16.54 -5.83
C ARG A 181 3.94 16.29 -5.45
N VAL A 182 4.32 15.02 -5.28
CA VAL A 182 5.67 14.62 -4.93
C VAL A 182 6.23 13.79 -6.08
N VAL A 183 7.44 14.12 -6.52
CA VAL A 183 8.19 13.37 -7.52
C VAL A 183 9.45 12.85 -6.83
N ASN A 184 9.56 11.53 -6.76
CA ASN A 184 10.75 10.89 -6.20
C ASN A 184 11.71 10.57 -7.36
N VAL A 185 12.95 11.03 -7.23
CA VAL A 185 14.01 10.81 -8.22
C VAL A 185 15.11 10.03 -7.53
N LYS A 186 15.46 8.86 -8.08
CA LYS A 186 16.63 8.10 -7.64
C LYS A 186 17.88 8.84 -8.08
N VAL A 187 18.76 9.15 -7.13
CA VAL A 187 20.01 9.85 -7.40
C VAL A 187 21.15 8.84 -7.32
N THR A 188 21.63 8.37 -8.47
CA THR A 188 22.81 7.47 -8.51
C THR A 188 24.08 8.23 -8.91
N ASP A 189 24.00 9.11 -9.91
CA ASP A 189 25.18 9.78 -10.50
C ASP A 189 24.84 11.17 -11.07
N VAL A 190 24.00 11.95 -10.39
CA VAL A 190 23.60 13.29 -10.85
C VAL A 190 24.04 14.33 -9.83
N ASP A 191 24.59 15.44 -10.35
CA ASP A 191 24.94 16.59 -9.54
C ASP A 191 23.70 17.17 -8.85
N LYS A 192 23.76 17.29 -7.52
CA LYS A 192 22.64 17.75 -6.69
C LYS A 192 22.25 19.17 -7.03
N ASP A 193 23.22 20.02 -7.32
CA ASP A 193 22.98 21.43 -7.64
C ASP A 193 22.24 21.57 -8.98
N GLN A 194 22.55 20.69 -9.94
CA GLN A 194 21.81 20.62 -11.20
C GLN A 194 20.39 20.11 -11.01
N LEU A 195 20.18 19.07 -10.18
CA LEU A 195 18.83 18.57 -9.87
C LEU A 195 17.98 19.62 -9.18
N LEU A 196 18.55 20.36 -8.23
CA LEU A 196 17.88 21.45 -7.55
C LEU A 196 17.48 22.56 -8.53
N ALA A 197 18.42 22.98 -9.40
CA ALA A 197 18.14 23.99 -10.42
C ALA A 197 16.99 23.56 -11.35
N ILE A 198 17.04 22.33 -11.87
CA ILE A 198 15.99 21.77 -12.74
C ILE A 198 14.65 21.69 -12.01
N ALA A 199 14.63 21.26 -10.74
CA ALA A 199 13.42 21.15 -9.95
C ALA A 199 12.76 22.53 -9.76
N LEU A 200 13.55 23.55 -9.40
CA LEU A 200 13.07 24.92 -9.24
C LEU A 200 12.56 25.51 -10.56
N ASP A 201 13.30 25.30 -11.66
CA ASP A 201 12.88 25.74 -13.01
C ASP A 201 11.59 25.05 -13.47
N SER A 202 11.36 23.81 -13.01
CA SER A 202 10.13 23.05 -13.26
C SER A 202 8.96 23.45 -12.36
N GLY A 203 9.16 24.39 -11.44
CA GLY A 203 8.14 24.88 -10.51
C GLY A 203 7.96 24.03 -9.25
N ALA A 204 8.97 23.27 -8.83
CA ALA A 204 8.96 22.60 -7.53
C ALA A 204 8.96 23.65 -6.41
N GLU A 205 8.09 23.46 -5.42
CA GLU A 205 7.97 24.36 -4.28
C GLU A 205 8.96 24.01 -3.16
N ASP A 206 9.33 22.73 -3.05
CA ASP A 206 10.24 22.22 -2.03
C ASP A 206 11.01 21.01 -2.57
N VAL A 207 12.25 20.84 -2.11
CA VAL A 207 13.13 19.72 -2.47
C VAL A 207 13.72 19.17 -1.17
N ILE A 208 13.33 17.93 -0.85
CA ILE A 208 13.69 17.29 0.41
C ILE A 208 14.67 16.15 0.12
N GLU A 209 15.86 16.24 0.71
CA GLU A 209 16.79 15.11 0.74
C GLU A 209 16.41 14.17 1.90
N PRO A 210 16.26 12.85 1.64
CA PRO A 210 16.00 11.90 2.72
C PRO A 210 17.20 11.87 3.69
N PRO A 211 16.96 11.94 5.01
CA PRO A 211 18.03 11.91 6.00
C PRO A 211 18.79 10.57 5.92
N MET A 212 20.12 10.62 5.98
CA MET A 212 20.96 9.43 6.12
C MET A 212 21.11 9.06 7.59
N TYR A 213 20.81 7.81 7.93
CA TYR A 213 21.05 7.25 9.25
C TYR A 213 22.34 6.42 9.23
N GLU A 214 23.08 6.42 10.34
CA GLU A 214 24.34 5.69 10.46
C GLU A 214 24.17 4.16 10.31
N ASP A 215 22.96 3.64 10.53
CA ASP A 215 22.64 2.21 10.38
C ASP A 215 22.08 1.84 8.99
N ASP A 216 21.93 2.80 8.08
CA ASP A 216 21.41 2.55 6.73
C ASP A 216 22.33 1.55 6.00
N THR A 217 21.79 0.39 5.63
CA THR A 217 22.57 -0.62 4.90
C THR A 217 22.86 -0.16 3.46
N GLU A 218 23.84 -0.77 2.79
CA GLU A 218 24.08 -0.50 1.36
C GLU A 218 22.85 -0.81 0.48
N GLU A 219 22.04 -1.79 0.88
CA GLU A 219 20.77 -2.10 0.21
C GLU A 219 19.77 -0.94 0.37
N ASP A 220 19.59 -0.43 1.59
CA ASP A 220 18.67 0.69 1.89
C ASP A 220 19.08 1.98 1.15
N ARG A 221 20.39 2.19 0.96
CA ARG A 221 20.94 3.30 0.16
C ARG A 221 20.65 3.17 -1.33
N SER A 222 20.56 1.95 -1.86
CA SER A 222 20.29 1.69 -3.28
C SER A 222 18.79 1.74 -3.65
N GLU A 223 17.91 1.63 -2.65
CA GLU A 223 16.46 1.67 -2.84
C GLU A 223 15.89 3.11 -2.81
N ARG A 224 16.61 4.07 -2.23
CA ARG A 224 16.25 5.50 -2.19
C ARG A 224 16.31 6.19 -3.56
#